data_AF-A0A7C0UE31-F1
#
_entry.id   AF-A0A7C0UE31-F1
#
_cell.length_a   1.000
_cell.length_b   1.000
_cell.length_c   1.000
_cell.angle_alpha   90.00
_cell.angle_beta   90.00
_cell.angle_gamma   90.00
#
_symmetry.space_group_name_H-M   'P 1'
#
loop_
_entity.id
_entity.type
_entity.pdbx_description
1 polymer ?
#
loop_
_entity_poly.entity_id
_entity_poly.type
_entity_poly.pdbx_seq_one_letter_code
_entity_poly.pdbx_strand_id
1 'polypeptide(L)'
;MELSQKEFEAFSSLVYKLSGINLHEGKKNLLKARLSKRLRATGISSVRDYLALIGQDEQELKNFLDAVSTNHTYFFRESRHFECLQPQHTSIWSAACSSGEEPYSIAIHCL
;
A
#
# COMPACT_ATOMS: atom_id res chain seq x y z
N MET A 1 18.85 5.54 8.35
CA MET A 1 17.93 6.02 9.40
C MET A 1 17.70 4.91 10.40
N GLU A 2 17.94 5.18 11.67
CA GLU A 2 17.54 4.26 12.75
C GLU A 2 16.06 4.51 13.11
N LEU A 3 15.33 3.44 13.40
CA LEU A 3 13.94 3.49 13.82
C LEU A 3 13.89 2.78 15.18
N SER A 4 13.58 3.53 16.23
CA SER A 4 13.45 2.95 17.57
C SER A 4 12.29 1.97 17.62
N GLN A 5 12.30 1.10 18.64
CA GLN A 5 11.21 0.14 18.84
C GLN A 5 9.86 0.83 19.05
N LYS A 6 9.83 1.90 19.86
CA LYS A 6 8.62 2.68 20.14
C LYS A 6 8.06 3.35 18.88
N GLU A 7 8.92 3.91 18.03
CA GLU A 7 8.47 4.52 16.77
C GLU A 7 7.94 3.45 15.82
N PHE A 8 8.62 2.31 15.71
CA PHE A 8 8.14 1.19 14.90
C PHE A 8 6.73 0.73 15.33
N GLU A 9 6.51 0.56 16.62
CA GLU A 9 5.21 0.17 17.19
C GLU A 9 4.13 1.23 16.92
N ALA A 10 4.47 2.52 17.00
CA ALA A 10 3.55 3.61 16.69
C ALA A 10 3.10 3.57 15.22
N PHE A 11 4.03 3.45 14.27
CA PHE A 11 3.69 3.32 12.85
C PHE A 11 2.95 2.02 12.54
N SER A 12 3.38 0.89 13.12
CA SER A 12 2.71 -0.40 12.92
C SER A 12 1.26 -0.37 13.41
N SER A 13 1.02 0.20 14.59
CA SER A 13 -0.32 0.37 15.15
C SER A 13 -1.18 1.31 14.32
N LEU A 14 -0.62 2.42 13.84
CA LEU A 14 -1.32 3.38 12.97
C LEU A 14 -1.74 2.73 11.65
N VAL A 15 -0.81 2.05 10.99
CA VAL A 15 -1.06 1.34 9.73
C VAL A 15 -2.12 0.26 9.93
N TYR A 16 -1.99 -0.57 10.97
CA TYR A 16 -2.96 -1.61 11.26
C TYR A 16 -4.36 -1.04 11.52
N LYS A 17 -4.46 0.03 12.31
CA LYS A 17 -5.74 0.68 12.62
C LYS A 17 -6.44 1.23 11.38
N LEU A 18 -5.70 1.75 10.41
CA LEU A 18 -6.27 2.43 9.24
C LEU A 18 -6.49 1.52 8.04
N SER A 19 -5.69 0.46 7.87
CA SER A 19 -5.74 -0.40 6.68
C SER A 19 -5.77 -1.90 6.95
N GLY A 20 -5.64 -2.33 8.22
CA GLY A 20 -5.55 -3.74 8.58
C GLY A 20 -4.22 -4.41 8.21
N ILE A 21 -3.26 -3.67 7.62
CA ILE A 21 -1.95 -4.22 7.25
C ILE A 21 -1.14 -4.50 8.51
N ASN A 22 -0.81 -5.78 8.74
CA ASN A 22 0.05 -6.20 9.86
C ASN A 22 1.55 -6.05 9.49
N LEU A 23 2.18 -5.03 10.09
CA LEU A 23 3.63 -4.81 10.07
C LEU A 23 4.27 -5.43 11.32
N HIS A 24 4.48 -6.75 11.29
CA HIS A 24 5.24 -7.46 12.31
C HIS A 24 6.75 -7.16 12.22
N GLU A 25 7.53 -7.53 13.24
CA GLU A 25 8.99 -7.24 13.34
C GLU A 25 9.79 -7.57 12.08
N GLY A 26 9.51 -8.72 11.44
CA GLY A 26 10.16 -9.11 10.17
C GLY A 26 9.99 -8.11 9.01
N LYS A 27 9.02 -7.19 9.09
CA LYS A 27 8.79 -6.12 8.09
C LYS A 27 9.35 -4.75 8.50
N LYS A 28 10.12 -4.67 9.59
CA LYS A 28 10.74 -3.42 10.06
C LYS A 28 11.62 -2.75 9.00
N ASN A 29 12.39 -3.55 8.26
CA ASN A 29 13.24 -3.03 7.18
C ASN A 29 12.42 -2.50 5.99
N LEU A 30 11.28 -3.14 5.66
CA LEU A 30 10.35 -2.65 4.65
C LEU A 30 9.81 -1.27 5.05
N LEU A 31 9.31 -1.15 6.28
CA LEU A 31 8.80 0.13 6.79
C LEU A 31 9.89 1.20 6.77
N LYS A 32 11.11 0.90 7.23
CA LYS A 32 12.25 1.83 7.16
C LYS A 32 12.50 2.34 5.73
N ALA A 33 12.48 1.46 4.75
CA ALA A 33 12.72 1.84 3.35
C ALA A 33 11.60 2.75 2.81
N ARG A 34 10.33 2.43 3.08
CA ARG A 34 9.16 3.23 2.67
C ARG A 34 9.14 4.59 3.38
N LEU A 35 9.37 4.61 4.69
CA LEU A 35 9.44 5.82 5.50
C LEU A 35 10.58 6.73 5.04
N SER A 36 11.77 6.18 4.75
CA SER A 36 12.90 6.95 4.23
C SER A 36 12.59 7.64 2.90
N LYS A 37 11.76 7.03 2.04
CA LYS A 37 11.28 7.67 0.80
C LYS A 37 10.37 8.85 1.11
N ARG A 38 9.45 8.71 2.08
CA ARG A 38 8.54 9.80 2.47
C ARG A 38 9.25 10.96 3.15
N LEU A 39 10.16 10.70 4.08
CA LEU A 39 10.99 11.72 4.72
C LEU A 39 11.74 12.60 3.71
N ARG A 40 12.32 11.98 2.66
CA ARG A 40 12.95 12.74 1.57
C ARG A 40 11.97 13.56 0.75
N ALA A 41 10.75 13.06 0.54
CA ALA A 41 9.72 13.77 -0.22
C ALA A 41 9.17 14.99 0.53
N THR A 42 9.10 14.91 1.87
CA THR A 42 8.61 16.00 2.72
C THR A 42 9.72 16.92 3.24
N GLY A 43 10.99 16.56 3.06
CA GLY A 43 12.14 17.30 3.60
C GLY A 43 12.32 17.15 5.11
N ILE A 44 11.55 16.26 5.76
CA ILE A 44 11.63 16.02 7.21
C ILE A 44 12.80 15.06 7.51
N SER A 45 13.64 15.43 8.47
CA SER A 45 14.79 14.62 8.89
C SER A 45 14.51 13.73 10.10
N SER A 46 13.48 14.06 10.89
CA SER A 46 13.11 13.38 12.13
C SER A 46 11.89 12.47 11.93
N VAL A 47 12.02 11.21 12.33
CA VAL A 47 10.92 10.23 12.32
C VAL A 47 9.76 10.70 13.20
N ARG A 48 10.08 11.26 14.37
CA ARG A 48 9.10 11.81 15.31
C ARG A 48 8.31 12.96 14.70
N ASP A 49 8.99 13.88 14.01
CA ASP A 49 8.35 15.04 13.39
C ASP A 49 7.47 14.60 12.22
N TYR A 50 7.89 13.57 11.49
CA TYR A 50 7.07 12.98 10.45
C TYR A 50 5.83 12.28 11.00
N LEU A 51 5.95 11.56 12.13
CA LEU A 51 4.79 10.96 12.81
C LEU A 51 3.79 12.03 13.26
N ALA A 52 4.29 13.20 13.71
CA ALA A 52 3.44 14.34 14.05
C ALA A 52 2.77 14.94 12.80
N LEU A 53 3.51 15.11 11.70
CA LEU A 53 2.96 15.61 10.43
C LEU A 53 1.79 14.75 9.94
N ILE A 54 1.96 13.43 9.85
CA ILE A 54 0.88 12.56 9.35
C ILE A 54 -0.33 12.46 10.29
N GLY A 55 -0.19 12.94 11.54
CA GLY A 55 -1.31 13.11 12.46
C GLY A 55 -2.13 14.38 12.21
N GLN A 56 -1.61 15.33 11.44
CA GLN A 56 -2.24 16.63 11.15
C GLN A 56 -2.57 16.81 9.66
N ASP A 57 -1.78 16.22 8.77
CA ASP A 57 -1.92 16.30 7.32
C ASP A 57 -2.53 15.01 6.77
N GLU A 58 -3.82 15.08 6.41
CA GLU A 58 -4.55 13.95 5.85
C GLU A 58 -3.98 13.50 4.50
N GLN A 59 -3.45 14.42 3.69
CA GLN A 59 -2.88 14.09 2.39
C GLN A 59 -1.56 13.35 2.56
N GLU A 60 -0.70 13.77 3.49
CA GLU A 60 0.53 13.05 3.76
C GLU A 60 0.27 11.69 4.43
N LEU A 61 -0.76 11.58 5.25
CA LEU A 61 -1.21 10.29 5.77
C LEU A 61 -1.59 9.32 4.65
N LYS A 62 -2.35 9.77 3.64
CA LYS A 62 -2.68 8.96 2.45
C LYS A 62 -1.42 8.55 1.69
N ASN A 63 -0.53 9.50 1.42
CA ASN A 63 0.74 9.24 0.75
C ASN A 63 1.61 8.21 1.50
N PHE A 64 1.59 8.26 2.84
CA PHE A 64 2.28 7.30 3.70
C PHE A 64 1.66 5.90 3.60
N LEU A 65 0.34 5.78 3.72
CA LEU A 65 -0.37 4.51 3.61
C LEU A 65 -0.13 3.86 2.23
N ASP A 66 -0.19 4.64 1.15
CA ASP A 66 0.13 4.18 -0.20
C ASP A 66 1.56 3.66 -0.29
N ALA A 67 2.53 4.38 0.31
CA ALA A 67 3.92 3.95 0.31
C ALA A 67 4.16 2.66 1.11
N VAL A 68 3.39 2.43 2.18
CA VAL A 68 3.48 1.24 3.03
C VAL A 68 2.80 0.02 2.39
N SER A 69 1.75 0.23 1.61
CA SER A 69 1.05 -0.82 0.89
C SER A 69 1.91 -1.47 -0.21
N THR A 70 1.51 -2.67 -0.66
CA THR A 70 2.16 -3.38 -1.76
C THR A 70 1.26 -3.33 -3.00
N ASN A 71 1.46 -2.30 -3.82
CA ASN A 71 0.66 -2.04 -5.03
C ASN A 71 1.24 -2.67 -6.31
N HIS A 72 1.99 -3.76 -6.19
CA HIS A 72 2.58 -4.41 -7.38
C HIS A 72 1.50 -5.13 -8.19
N THR A 73 1.29 -4.69 -9.43
CA THR A 73 0.32 -5.23 -10.37
C THR A 73 0.85 -5.07 -11.81
N TYR A 74 0.28 -5.83 -12.75
CA TYR A 74 0.56 -5.77 -14.19
C TYR A 74 -0.55 -6.48 -14.97
N PHE A 75 -0.68 -6.18 -16.25
CA PHE A 75 -1.71 -6.77 -17.11
C PHE A 75 -1.59 -8.30 -17.16
N PHE A 76 -2.74 -8.98 -17.09
CA PHE A 76 -2.88 -10.44 -17.18
C PHE A 76 -2.02 -11.19 -16.16
N ARG A 77 -1.81 -10.59 -14.99
CA ARG A 77 -1.18 -11.26 -13.85
C ARG A 77 -1.95 -12.52 -13.49
N GLU A 78 -1.24 -13.64 -13.31
CA GLU A 78 -1.83 -14.97 -13.13
C GLU A 78 -2.81 -15.33 -14.26
N SER A 79 -2.33 -15.33 -15.51
CA SER A 79 -3.16 -15.48 -16.72
C SER A 79 -4.14 -16.66 -16.72
N ARG A 80 -3.84 -17.74 -15.99
CA ARG A 80 -4.73 -18.89 -15.83
C ARG A 80 -6.08 -18.54 -15.16
N HIS A 81 -6.14 -17.52 -14.32
CA HIS A 81 -7.41 -17.09 -13.70
C HIS A 81 -8.43 -16.60 -14.73
N PHE A 82 -7.95 -16.02 -15.85
CA PHE A 82 -8.83 -15.52 -16.91
C PHE A 82 -9.51 -16.66 -17.69
N GLU A 83 -8.93 -17.86 -17.71
CA GLU A 83 -9.58 -19.04 -18.31
C GLU A 83 -10.89 -19.41 -17.58
N CYS A 84 -11.00 -19.07 -16.29
CA CYS A 84 -12.21 -19.26 -15.49
C CYS A 84 -13.26 -18.16 -15.71
N LEU A 85 -12.87 -17.02 -16.31
CA LEU A 85 -13.78 -15.93 -16.63
C LEU A 85 -14.41 -16.21 -18.01
N GLN A 86 -15.73 -16.26 -18.03
CA GLN A 86 -16.53 -16.55 -19.21
C GLN A 86 -17.37 -15.31 -19.58
N PRO A 87 -17.71 -15.09 -20.87
CA PRO A 87 -18.41 -13.89 -21.33
C PRO A 87 -19.76 -13.60 -20.64
N GLN A 88 -20.42 -14.62 -20.10
CA GLN A 88 -21.66 -14.46 -19.32
C GLN A 88 -21.47 -13.81 -17.94
N HIS A 89 -20.23 -13.64 -17.46
CA HIS A 89 -19.94 -12.96 -16.20
C HIS A 89 -19.97 -11.43 -16.39
N THR A 90 -21.16 -10.85 -16.29
CA THR A 90 -21.37 -9.41 -16.56
C THR A 90 -21.16 -8.50 -15.34
N SER A 91 -21.01 -9.07 -14.14
CA SER A 91 -20.81 -8.32 -12.89
C SER A 91 -19.61 -8.90 -12.13
N ILE A 92 -18.46 -8.25 -12.27
CA ILE A 92 -17.19 -8.69 -11.65
C ILE A 92 -16.66 -7.56 -10.77
N TRP A 93 -16.22 -7.89 -9.55
CA TRP A 93 -15.57 -6.96 -8.64
C TRP A 93 -14.08 -7.28 -8.50
N SER A 94 -13.22 -6.37 -8.95
CA SER A 94 -11.79 -6.38 -8.64
C SER A 94 -11.56 -5.65 -7.31
N ALA A 95 -11.53 -6.41 -6.22
CA ALA A 95 -11.18 -5.90 -4.89
C ALA A 95 -9.65 -5.80 -4.79
N ALA A 96 -9.13 -4.60 -4.44
CA ALA A 96 -7.70 -4.26 -4.47
C ALA A 96 -7.08 -4.14 -5.89
N CYS A 97 -7.76 -3.42 -6.79
CA CYS A 97 -7.35 -3.20 -8.17
C CYS A 97 -6.01 -2.45 -8.38
N SER A 98 -5.37 -1.95 -7.31
CA SER A 98 -4.12 -1.19 -7.37
C SER A 98 -4.20 -0.04 -8.39
N SER A 99 -3.34 0.00 -9.42
CA SER A 99 -3.35 0.98 -10.51
C SER A 99 -4.31 0.66 -11.66
N GLY A 100 -5.07 -0.45 -11.59
CA GLY A 100 -6.17 -0.76 -12.51
C GLY A 100 -5.87 -1.82 -13.57
N GLU A 101 -4.65 -2.35 -13.66
CA GLU A 101 -4.29 -3.35 -14.67
C GLU A 101 -5.16 -4.61 -14.60
N GLU A 102 -5.56 -5.05 -13.39
CA GLU A 102 -6.46 -6.20 -13.21
C GLU A 102 -7.88 -5.95 -13.77
N PRO A 103 -8.64 -4.92 -13.35
CA PRO A 103 -9.96 -4.68 -13.92
C PRO A 103 -9.91 -4.39 -15.43
N TYR A 104 -8.84 -3.79 -15.95
CA TYR A 104 -8.68 -3.63 -17.39
C TYR A 104 -8.40 -4.96 -18.10
N SER A 105 -7.57 -5.85 -17.54
CA SER A 105 -7.40 -7.20 -18.09
C SER A 105 -8.70 -8.01 -18.08
N ILE A 106 -9.52 -7.88 -17.04
CA ILE A 106 -10.85 -8.51 -16.97
C ILE A 106 -11.74 -7.99 -18.10
N ALA A 107 -11.78 -6.67 -18.27
CA ALA A 107 -12.55 -6.03 -19.33
C ALA A 107 -12.11 -6.49 -20.72
N ILE A 108 -10.81 -6.45 -21.03
CA ILE A 108 -10.27 -6.89 -22.34
C ILE A 108 -10.58 -8.37 -22.63
N HIS A 109 -10.64 -9.21 -21.59
CA HIS A 109 -10.92 -10.64 -21.76
C HIS A 109 -12.41 -10.95 -21.94
N CYS A 110 -13.30 -10.20 -21.28
CA CYS A 110 -14.73 -10.54 -21.20
C CYS A 110 -15.66 -9.64 -22.03
N LEU A 111 -15.21 -8.42 -22.40
CA LEU A 111 -15.99 -7.40 -23.12
C LEU A 111 -15.42 -7.17 -24.52
#